data_AF-G8S4Y7-F1
#
_entry.id   AF-G8S4Y7-F1
#
_cell.length_a   1.000
_cell.length_b   1.000
_cell.length_c   1.000
_cell.angle_alpha   90.00
_cell.angle_beta   90.00
_cell.angle_gamma   90.00
#
_symmetry.space_group_name_H-M   'P 1'
#
loop_
_entity.id
_entity.type
_entity.pdbx_description
1 polymer ?
#
loop_
_entity_poly.entity_id
_entity_poly.type
_entity_poly.pdbx_seq_one_letter_code
_entity_poly.pdbx_strand_id
1 'polypeptide(L)'
;MTGAPLSRGQSVAMAITLGIHALADVALVWLGSLVWNAYRQGTLAATEAASVSILAVSAGVGAVITVVLQIGLLRGTNGRHLVQAAMALNLARLLGLLLALMITAARLGITALAGMMETFAAVIAVAEALGALYVTTVVSRRTSDG
;
A
#
# COMPACT_ATOMS: atom_id res chain seq x y z
N MET A 1 24.80 -16.29 -0.45
CA MET A 1 25.37 -15.12 -1.12
C MET A 1 25.24 -13.97 -0.16
N THR A 2 26.33 -13.56 0.48
CA THR A 2 26.37 -12.47 1.47
C THR A 2 26.33 -11.14 0.73
N GLY A 3 25.21 -10.43 0.79
CA GLY A 3 25.07 -9.09 0.24
C GLY A 3 25.94 -8.10 1.04
N ALA A 4 26.83 -7.38 0.36
CA ALA A 4 27.64 -6.35 1.00
C ALA A 4 26.75 -5.28 1.69
N PRO A 5 27.19 -4.69 2.81
CA PRO A 5 26.44 -3.61 3.46
C PRO A 5 26.20 -2.45 2.49
N LEU A 6 25.02 -1.85 2.55
CA LEU A 6 24.63 -0.76 1.65
C LEU A 6 25.61 0.41 1.76
N SER A 7 26.01 0.96 0.63
CA SER A 7 26.73 2.22 0.63
C SER A 7 25.83 3.32 1.20
N ARG A 8 26.42 4.35 1.83
CA ARG A 8 25.66 5.47 2.41
C ARG A 8 24.68 6.08 1.40
N GLY A 9 25.06 6.16 0.12
CA GLY A 9 24.19 6.64 -0.96
C GLY A 9 22.99 5.74 -1.23
N GLN A 10 23.16 4.41 -1.17
CA GLN A 10 22.05 3.46 -1.35
C GLN A 10 21.05 3.50 -0.20
N SER A 11 21.51 3.66 1.03
CA SER A 11 20.63 3.81 2.20
C SER A 11 19.80 5.08 2.13
N VAL A 12 20.41 6.21 1.72
CA VAL A 12 19.69 7.47 1.53
C VAL A 12 18.65 7.35 0.40
N ALA A 13 19.02 6.76 -0.74
CA ALA A 13 18.09 6.56 -1.84
C ALA A 13 16.87 5.72 -1.42
N MET A 14 17.08 4.64 -0.66
CA MET A 14 16.01 3.77 -0.18
C MET A 14 15.10 4.48 0.84
N ALA A 15 15.66 5.30 1.73
CA ALA A 15 14.89 6.11 2.65
C ALA A 15 14.02 7.14 1.91
N ILE A 16 14.55 7.78 0.87
CA ILE A 16 13.80 8.70 0.01
C ILE A 16 12.66 7.96 -0.71
N THR A 17 12.92 6.80 -1.31
CA THR A 17 11.88 6.01 -1.98
C THR A 17 10.74 5.63 -1.02
N LEU A 18 11.07 5.18 0.20
CA LEU A 18 10.06 4.87 1.21
C LEU A 18 9.30 6.11 1.67
N GLY A 19 9.98 7.26 1.79
CA GLY A 19 9.34 8.53 2.07
C GLY A 19 8.33 8.94 0.99
N ILE A 20 8.70 8.80 -0.28
CA ILE A 20 7.82 9.10 -1.42
C ILE A 20 6.61 8.17 -1.42
N HIS A 21 6.79 6.86 -1.16
CA HIS A 21 5.66 5.93 -1.04
C HIS A 21 4.73 6.29 0.11
N ALA A 22 5.26 6.59 1.29
CA ALA A 22 4.44 7.01 2.42
C ALA A 22 3.64 8.29 2.11
N LEU A 23 4.23 9.25 1.41
CA LEU A 23 3.52 10.47 0.98
C LEU A 23 2.43 10.19 -0.04
N ALA A 24 2.69 9.30 -1.00
CA ALA A 24 1.69 8.87 -1.97
C ALA A 24 0.50 8.19 -1.28
N ASP A 25 0.77 7.30 -0.33
CA ASP A 25 -0.27 6.64 0.47
C ASP A 25 -1.11 7.63 1.27
N VAL A 26 -0.47 8.62 1.92
CA VAL A 26 -1.19 9.67 2.66
C VAL A 26 -2.07 10.51 1.73
N ALA A 27 -1.59 10.84 0.53
CA ALA A 27 -2.40 11.56 -0.46
C ALA A 27 -3.62 10.76 -0.91
N LEU A 28 -3.47 9.45 -1.11
CA LEU A 28 -4.57 8.55 -1.46
C LEU A 28 -5.59 8.41 -0.31
N VAL A 29 -5.13 8.32 0.94
CA VAL A 29 -6.00 8.33 2.14
C VAL A 29 -6.80 9.63 2.22
N TRP A 30 -6.14 10.76 1.96
CA TRP A 30 -6.79 12.07 1.97
C TRP A 30 -7.86 12.16 0.88
N LEU A 31 -7.56 11.73 -0.36
CA LEU A 31 -8.54 11.66 -1.44
C LEU A 31 -9.74 10.77 -1.09
N GLY A 32 -9.52 9.59 -0.51
CA GLY A 32 -10.62 8.74 -0.07
C GLY A 32 -11.45 9.34 1.06
N SER A 33 -10.83 10.11 1.95
CA SER A 33 -11.54 10.83 3.00
C SER A 33 -12.48 11.89 2.42
N LEU A 34 -12.06 12.59 1.35
CA LEU A 34 -12.91 13.53 0.61
C LEU A 34 -14.08 12.81 -0.06
N VAL A 35 -13.84 11.69 -0.75
CA VAL A 35 -14.88 10.88 -1.40
C VAL A 35 -15.86 10.32 -0.38
N TRP A 36 -15.37 9.81 0.75
CA TRP A 36 -16.22 9.33 1.84
C TRP A 36 -17.11 10.44 2.40
N ASN A 37 -16.56 11.66 2.55
CA ASN A 37 -17.33 12.80 3.02
C ASN A 37 -18.42 13.20 2.03
N ALA A 38 -18.09 13.24 0.73
CA ALA A 38 -19.05 13.49 -0.35
C ALA A 38 -20.18 12.44 -0.38
N TYR A 39 -19.84 11.15 -0.23
CA TYR A 39 -20.83 10.08 -0.08
C TYR A 39 -21.76 10.30 1.11
N ARG A 40 -21.22 10.64 2.30
CA ARG A 40 -22.03 10.92 3.49
C ARG A 40 -22.95 12.14 3.33
N GLN A 41 -22.58 13.08 2.48
CA GLN A 41 -23.40 14.24 2.13
C GLN A 41 -24.45 13.93 1.05
N GLY A 42 -24.49 12.69 0.53
CA GLY A 42 -25.42 12.28 -0.52
C GLY A 42 -25.07 12.81 -1.91
N THR A 43 -23.86 13.35 -2.11
CA THR A 43 -23.45 13.91 -3.40
C THR A 43 -22.85 12.87 -4.35
N LEU A 44 -22.51 11.68 -3.84
CA LEU A 44 -21.96 10.57 -4.62
C LEU A 44 -22.75 9.28 -4.33
N ALA A 45 -22.86 8.43 -5.34
CA ALA A 45 -23.45 7.11 -5.16
C ALA A 45 -22.51 6.16 -4.40
N ALA A 46 -23.08 5.17 -3.71
CA ALA A 46 -22.29 4.17 -2.98
C ALA A 46 -21.34 3.38 -3.91
N THR A 47 -21.73 3.15 -5.16
CA THR A 47 -20.92 2.45 -6.17
C THR A 47 -19.66 3.23 -6.55
N GLU A 48 -19.78 4.55 -6.70
CA GLU A 48 -18.66 5.43 -7.05
C GLU A 48 -17.68 5.58 -5.87
N ALA A 49 -18.21 5.63 -4.65
CA ALA A 49 -17.40 5.78 -3.44
C ALA A 49 -16.67 4.49 -3.03
N ALA A 50 -17.19 3.31 -3.39
CA ALA A 50 -16.67 2.02 -2.92
C ALA A 50 -15.22 1.76 -3.36
N SER A 51 -14.94 1.91 -4.66
CA SER A 51 -13.61 1.63 -5.23
C SER A 51 -12.53 2.57 -4.67
N VAL A 52 -12.85 3.86 -4.55
CA VAL A 52 -11.95 4.86 -3.98
C VAL A 52 -11.75 4.65 -2.47
N SER A 53 -12.80 4.23 -1.75
CA SER A 53 -12.67 3.91 -0.31
C SER A 53 -11.77 2.70 -0.09
N ILE A 54 -11.87 1.67 -0.93
CA ILE A 54 -10.98 0.49 -0.88
C ILE A 54 -9.53 0.91 -1.15
N LEU A 55 -9.29 1.73 -2.19
CA LEU A 55 -7.98 2.28 -2.49
C LEU A 55 -7.41 3.04 -1.29
N ALA A 56 -8.20 3.93 -0.68
CA ALA A 56 -7.76 4.77 0.43
C ALA A 56 -7.49 3.97 1.71
N VAL A 57 -8.33 2.98 2.04
CA VAL A 57 -8.09 2.08 3.17
C VAL A 57 -6.82 1.26 2.93
N SER A 58 -6.67 0.72 1.71
CA SER A 58 -5.45 0.00 1.33
C SER A 58 -4.23 0.90 1.51
N ALA A 59 -4.23 2.10 0.94
CA ALA A 59 -3.15 3.07 1.05
C ALA A 59 -2.83 3.42 2.51
N GLY A 60 -3.85 3.57 3.36
CA GLY A 60 -3.66 3.79 4.80
C GLY A 60 -2.89 2.66 5.48
N VAL A 61 -3.23 1.41 5.15
CA VAL A 61 -2.47 0.24 5.61
C VAL A 61 -1.05 0.25 5.04
N GLY A 62 -0.88 0.64 3.77
CA GLY A 62 0.42 0.82 3.11
C GLY A 62 1.34 1.80 3.82
N ALA A 63 0.82 2.96 4.21
CA ALA A 63 1.57 3.97 4.95
C ALA A 63 2.10 3.41 6.27
N VAL A 64 1.26 2.68 7.02
CA VAL A 64 1.67 2.05 8.28
C VAL A 64 2.76 1.00 8.04
N ILE A 65 2.59 0.13 7.05
CA ILE A 65 3.59 -0.89 6.70
C ILE A 65 4.91 -0.21 6.31
N THR A 66 4.87 0.86 5.54
CA THR A 66 6.04 1.64 5.12
C THR A 66 6.79 2.22 6.31
N VAL A 67 6.08 2.75 7.32
CA VAL A 67 6.69 3.22 8.57
C VAL A 67 7.35 2.08 9.35
N VAL A 68 6.68 0.94 9.49
CA VAL A 68 7.27 -0.26 10.14
C VAL A 68 8.53 -0.71 9.40
N LEU A 69 8.50 -0.67 8.05
CA LEU A 69 9.63 -1.02 7.21
C LEU A 69 10.81 -0.07 7.39
N GLN A 70 10.56 1.24 7.47
CA GLN A 70 11.59 2.24 7.77
C GLN A 70 12.20 2.03 9.14
N ILE A 71 11.39 1.76 10.17
CA ILE A 71 11.89 1.47 11.52
C ILE A 71 12.75 0.20 11.50
N GLY A 72 12.31 -0.85 10.81
CA GLY A 72 13.07 -2.08 10.63
C GLY A 72 14.42 -1.84 9.97
N LEU A 73 14.46 -1.04 8.91
CA LEU A 73 15.69 -0.64 8.23
C LEU A 73 16.65 0.15 9.12
N LEU A 74 16.14 1.14 9.85
CA LEU A 74 16.97 1.97 10.75
C LEU A 74 17.59 1.16 11.88
N ARG A 75 16.96 0.06 12.29
CA ARG A 75 17.46 -0.86 13.33
C ARG A 75 18.45 -1.91 12.80
N GLY A 76 18.67 -1.99 11.50
CA GLY A 76 19.60 -2.96 10.89
C GLY A 76 19.24 -4.41 11.23
N THR A 77 20.22 -5.19 11.69
CA THR A 77 20.06 -6.62 12.04
C THR A 77 19.00 -6.85 13.13
N ASN A 78 18.90 -5.94 14.11
CA ASN A 78 17.88 -6.00 15.18
C ASN A 78 16.45 -5.72 14.66
N GLY A 79 16.30 -5.18 13.45
CA GLY A 79 15.02 -4.88 12.81
C GLY A 79 14.46 -5.99 11.94
N ARG A 80 15.17 -7.11 11.77
CA ARG A 80 14.80 -8.17 10.82
C ARG A 80 13.38 -8.71 11.02
N HIS A 81 12.97 -8.94 12.26
CA HIS A 81 11.61 -9.40 12.58
C HIS A 81 10.53 -8.39 12.18
N LEU A 82 10.81 -7.09 12.29
CA LEU A 82 9.88 -6.03 11.86
C LEU A 82 9.73 -6.01 10.34
N VAL A 83 10.84 -6.18 9.61
CA VAL A 83 10.80 -6.23 8.14
C VAL A 83 10.08 -7.47 7.64
N GLN A 84 10.27 -8.62 8.29
CA GLN A 84 9.52 -9.85 7.98
C GLN A 84 8.03 -9.70 8.28
N ALA A 85 7.67 -9.08 9.40
CA ALA A 85 6.28 -8.77 9.72
C ALA A 85 5.67 -7.80 8.70
N ALA A 86 6.39 -6.75 8.30
CA ALA A 86 5.97 -5.82 7.25
C ALA A 86 5.74 -6.53 5.91
N MET A 87 6.59 -7.50 5.55
CA MET A 87 6.41 -8.33 4.35
C MET A 87 5.13 -9.18 4.43
N ALA A 88 4.90 -9.86 5.55
CA ALA A 88 3.69 -10.65 5.77
C ALA A 88 2.43 -9.77 5.73
N LEU A 89 2.49 -8.57 6.34
CA LEU A 89 1.41 -7.59 6.31
C LEU A 89 1.15 -7.07 4.89
N ASN A 90 2.18 -6.81 4.08
CA ASN A 90 1.99 -6.36 2.70
C ASN A 90 1.37 -7.45 1.82
N LEU A 91 1.74 -8.72 2.04
CA LEU A 91 1.10 -9.84 1.37
C LEU A 91 -0.37 -9.97 1.80
N ALA A 92 -0.65 -9.90 3.10
CA ALA A 92 -2.01 -9.93 3.63
C ALA A 92 -2.86 -8.76 3.10
N ARG A 93 -2.26 -7.57 2.98
CA ARG A 93 -2.88 -6.38 2.38
C ARG A 93 -3.25 -6.62 0.92
N LEU A 94 -2.35 -7.19 0.11
CA LEU A 94 -2.64 -7.51 -1.28
C LEU A 94 -3.78 -8.53 -1.41
N LEU A 95 -3.76 -9.59 -0.60
CA LEU A 95 -4.85 -10.58 -0.58
C LEU A 95 -6.17 -9.98 -0.11
N GLY A 96 -6.13 -9.14 0.92
CA GLY A 96 -7.28 -8.39 1.43
C GLY A 96 -7.85 -7.43 0.40
N LEU A 97 -7.00 -6.77 -0.39
CA LEU A 97 -7.43 -5.91 -1.50
C LEU A 97 -8.19 -6.71 -2.56
N LEU A 98 -7.64 -7.84 -3.01
CA LEU A 98 -8.30 -8.72 -3.99
C LEU A 98 -9.65 -9.23 -3.45
N LEU A 99 -9.69 -9.63 -2.18
CA LEU A 99 -10.92 -10.06 -1.52
C LEU A 99 -11.95 -8.91 -1.45
N ALA A 100 -11.53 -7.70 -1.12
CA ALA A 100 -12.40 -6.52 -1.06
C ALA A 100 -13.01 -6.19 -2.43
N LEU A 101 -12.20 -6.26 -3.50
CA LEU A 101 -12.67 -6.08 -4.88
C LEU A 101 -13.69 -7.16 -5.26
N MET A 102 -13.43 -8.43 -4.94
CA MET A 102 -14.37 -9.53 -5.20
C MET A 102 -15.70 -9.35 -4.43
N ILE A 103 -15.64 -9.00 -3.15
CA ILE A 103 -16.84 -8.73 -2.34
C ILE A 103 -17.63 -7.56 -2.92
N THR A 104 -16.95 -6.51 -3.36
CA THR A 104 -17.58 -5.34 -3.97
C THR A 104 -18.28 -5.70 -5.28
N ALA A 105 -17.62 -6.47 -6.15
CA ALA A 105 -18.23 -6.99 -7.37
C ALA A 105 -19.47 -7.84 -7.08
N ALA A 106 -19.40 -8.71 -6.06
CA ALA A 106 -20.49 -9.60 -5.68
C ALA A 106 -21.68 -8.86 -5.05
N ARG A 107 -21.42 -7.78 -4.29
CA ARG A 107 -22.45 -7.02 -3.54
C ARG A 107 -23.07 -5.89 -4.33
N LEU A 108 -22.28 -5.18 -5.14
CA LEU A 108 -22.71 -3.99 -5.89
C LEU A 108 -22.85 -4.25 -7.39
N GLY A 109 -22.47 -5.44 -7.85
CA GLY A 109 -22.44 -5.82 -9.26
C GLY A 109 -21.14 -5.45 -9.96
N ILE A 110 -20.86 -6.10 -11.10
CA ILE A 110 -19.67 -5.86 -11.93
C ILE A 110 -19.62 -4.40 -12.43
N THR A 111 -20.77 -3.75 -12.57
CA THR A 111 -20.89 -2.34 -12.96
C THR A 111 -20.20 -1.40 -11.97
N ALA A 112 -20.09 -1.75 -10.69
CA ALA A 112 -19.34 -1.00 -9.69
C ALA A 112 -17.81 -1.07 -9.86
N LEU A 113 -17.33 -1.92 -10.79
CA LEU A 113 -15.93 -2.04 -11.17
C LEU A 113 -15.67 -1.70 -12.65
N ALA A 114 -16.73 -1.59 -13.47
CA ALA A 114 -16.63 -1.41 -14.91
C ALA A 114 -16.68 0.05 -15.38
N GLY A 115 -16.88 1.00 -14.46
CA GLY A 115 -16.75 2.42 -14.77
C GLY A 115 -15.29 2.86 -14.89
N MET A 116 -15.04 3.95 -15.63
CA MET A 116 -13.68 4.43 -15.92
C MET A 116 -12.93 4.80 -14.63
N MET A 117 -13.60 5.46 -13.69
CA MET A 117 -13.02 5.88 -12.41
C MET A 117 -12.81 4.70 -11.46
N GLU A 118 -13.74 3.75 -11.45
CA GLU A 118 -13.73 2.57 -10.60
C GLU A 118 -12.65 1.59 -11.02
N THR A 119 -12.53 1.35 -12.34
CA THR A 119 -11.44 0.57 -12.92
C THR A 119 -10.10 1.23 -12.61
N PHE A 120 -10.01 2.55 -12.78
CA PHE A 120 -8.77 3.29 -12.52
C PHE A 120 -8.35 3.21 -11.05
N ALA A 121 -9.27 3.40 -10.11
CA ALA A 121 -8.98 3.29 -8.68
C ALA A 121 -8.54 1.87 -8.29
N ALA A 122 -9.19 0.84 -8.83
CA ALA A 122 -8.81 -0.56 -8.61
C ALA A 122 -7.42 -0.88 -9.18
N VAL A 123 -7.13 -0.43 -10.41
CA VAL A 123 -5.83 -0.62 -11.05
C VAL A 123 -4.73 0.08 -10.27
N ILE A 124 -4.94 1.33 -9.84
CA ILE A 124 -3.99 2.05 -8.99
C ILE A 124 -3.77 1.29 -7.68
N ALA A 125 -4.83 0.82 -7.02
CA ALA A 125 -4.70 0.11 -5.75
C ALA A 125 -3.85 -1.16 -5.89
N VAL A 126 -4.05 -1.91 -6.99
CA VAL A 126 -3.26 -3.11 -7.27
C VAL A 126 -1.83 -2.76 -7.62
N ALA A 127 -1.60 -1.77 -8.48
CA ALA A 127 -0.27 -1.34 -8.89
C ALA A 127 0.55 -0.82 -7.69
N GLU A 128 -0.07 -0.02 -6.82
CA GLU A 128 0.55 0.49 -5.61
C GLU A 128 0.86 -0.64 -4.62
N ALA A 129 -0.09 -1.55 -4.36
CA ALA A 129 0.16 -2.69 -3.47
C ALA A 129 1.29 -3.61 -3.99
N LEU A 130 1.37 -3.84 -5.30
CA LEU A 130 2.45 -4.58 -5.92
C LEU A 130 3.79 -3.84 -5.83
N GLY A 131 3.81 -2.53 -6.06
CA GLY A 131 5.00 -1.68 -5.88
C GLY A 131 5.51 -1.73 -4.43
N ALA A 132 4.60 -1.61 -3.46
CA ALA A 132 4.91 -1.69 -2.04
C ALA A 132 5.48 -3.07 -1.66
N LEU A 133 4.90 -4.15 -2.18
CA LEU A 133 5.39 -5.51 -1.98
C LEU A 133 6.78 -5.71 -2.58
N TYR A 134 7.03 -5.18 -3.78
CA TYR A 134 8.33 -5.23 -4.43
C TYR A 134 9.39 -4.51 -3.58
N VAL A 135 9.12 -3.27 -3.16
CA VAL A 135 10.03 -2.49 -2.31
C VAL A 135 10.30 -3.21 -0.98
N THR A 136 9.24 -3.74 -0.35
CA THR A 136 9.34 -4.50 0.90
C THR A 136 10.20 -5.75 0.73
N THR A 137 10.07 -6.46 -0.39
CA THR A 137 10.90 -7.64 -0.72
C THR A 137 12.37 -7.25 -0.87
N VAL A 138 12.66 -6.17 -1.60
CA VAL A 138 14.02 -5.65 -1.78
C VAL A 138 14.65 -5.31 -0.43
N VAL A 139 13.90 -4.64 0.43
CA VAL A 139 14.32 -4.29 1.79
C VAL A 139 14.56 -5.55 2.64
N SER A 140 13.64 -6.50 2.63
CA SER A 140 13.74 -7.76 3.40
C SER A 140 14.97 -8.59 3.04
N ARG A 141 15.33 -8.65 1.75
CA ARG A 141 16.54 -9.33 1.30
C ARG A 141 17.78 -8.65 1.88
N ARG A 142 17.85 -7.32 1.79
CA ARG A 142 18.97 -6.53 2.29
C ARG A 142 19.16 -6.61 3.81
N THR A 143 18.07 -6.71 4.59
CA THR A 143 18.15 -6.89 6.04
C THR A 143 18.43 -8.33 6.47
N SER A 144 18.35 -9.31 5.56
CA SER A 144 18.69 -10.71 5.85
C SER A 144 20.14 -11.05 5.52
N ASP A 145 20.79 -10.24 4.68
CA ASP A 145 22.13 -10.46 4.14
C ASP A 145 23.24 -9.73 4.92
N GLY A 146 22.90 -8.73 5.74
CA GLY A 146 23.81 -7.99 6.63
C GLY A 146 23.75 -8.48 8.07
#